data_AF-A0A842KFD4-F1
#
_entry.id   AF-A0A842KFD4-F1
#
_cell.length_a   1.000
_cell.length_b   1.000
_cell.length_c   1.000
_cell.angle_alpha   90.00
_cell.angle_beta   90.00
_cell.angle_gamma   90.00
#
_symmetry.space_group_name_H-M   'P 1'
#
loop_
_entity.id
_entity.type
_entity.pdbx_description
1 polymer ?
#
loop_
_entity_poly.entity_id
_entity_poly.type
_entity_poly.pdbx_seq_one_letter_code
_entity_poly.pdbx_strand_id
1 'polypeptide(L)'
;MLLYKQFPVSIDQEKCSKCRICLSICDCFSYDKEKKIVSVNDISCKGCGVCVASCPSSAIYHIQDESFFYLSEKIEVNEFECEKCLYEFIEKENSVIFCERRFDIGIAIEKLYEGKKIEVRKCIFSDKISDSEKFKKFSKIIHLFGVKND
;
A
#
# COMPACT_ATOMS: atom_id res chain seq x y z
N MET A 1 14.02 -1.00 -12.06
CA MET A 1 12.60 -0.92 -11.69
C MET A 1 11.98 -2.31 -11.58
N LEU A 2 11.66 -2.80 -10.38
CA LEU A 2 10.82 -4.00 -10.22
C LEU A 2 9.38 -3.61 -10.54
N LEU A 3 8.84 -4.08 -11.65
CA LEU A 3 7.40 -4.30 -11.79
C LEU A 3 7.10 -5.53 -10.94
N TYR A 4 6.70 -5.34 -9.69
CA TYR A 4 6.00 -6.41 -9.01
C TYR A 4 4.72 -6.61 -9.79
N LYS A 5 4.71 -7.64 -10.65
CA LYS A 5 3.48 -8.16 -11.21
C LYS A 5 2.66 -8.56 -9.99
N GLN A 6 1.68 -7.73 -9.64
CA GLN A 6 0.72 -8.09 -8.61
C GLN A 6 0.01 -9.33 -9.14
N PHE A 7 0.26 -10.45 -8.48
CA PHE A 7 -0.23 -11.73 -8.93
C PHE A 7 -1.75 -11.76 -8.80
N PRO A 8 -2.49 -12.16 -9.85
CA PRO A 8 -3.93 -12.37 -9.73
C PRO A 8 -4.20 -13.36 -8.60
N VAL A 9 -5.37 -13.26 -8.01
CA VAL A 9 -5.77 -14.17 -6.93
C VAL A 9 -6.56 -15.34 -7.49
N SER A 10 -6.50 -16.47 -6.81
CA SER A 10 -7.38 -17.62 -7.03
C SER A 10 -8.18 -17.92 -5.77
N ILE A 11 -9.17 -18.80 -5.89
CA ILE A 11 -10.08 -19.22 -4.82
C ILE A 11 -10.04 -20.74 -4.69
N ASP A 12 -9.69 -21.21 -3.49
CA ASP A 12 -9.90 -22.59 -3.05
C ASP A 12 -11.40 -22.81 -2.82
N GLN A 13 -12.04 -23.53 -3.76
CA GLN A 13 -13.49 -23.74 -3.73
C GLN A 13 -13.94 -24.67 -2.60
N GLU A 14 -13.05 -25.51 -2.05
CA GLU A 14 -13.39 -26.38 -0.93
C GLU A 14 -13.45 -25.60 0.39
N LYS A 15 -12.59 -24.59 0.55
CA LYS A 15 -12.58 -23.71 1.73
C LYS A 15 -13.57 -22.55 1.63
N CYS A 16 -13.99 -22.18 0.43
CA CYS A 16 -14.82 -21.01 0.21
C CYS A 16 -16.20 -21.15 0.90
N SER A 17 -16.42 -20.32 1.93
CA SER A 17 -17.69 -20.26 2.67
C SER A 17 -18.84 -19.58 1.92
N LYS A 18 -18.60 -19.06 0.71
CA LYS A 18 -19.59 -18.36 -0.14
C LYS A 18 -20.24 -17.15 0.56
N CYS A 19 -19.52 -16.51 1.49
CA CYS A 19 -19.98 -15.33 2.24
C CYS A 19 -20.10 -14.05 1.40
N ARG A 20 -19.51 -14.03 0.19
CA ARG A 20 -19.57 -12.93 -0.80
C ARG A 20 -18.93 -11.61 -0.39
N ILE A 21 -18.14 -11.57 0.69
CA ILE A 21 -17.39 -10.37 1.10
C ILE A 21 -16.49 -9.87 -0.05
N CYS A 22 -15.81 -10.77 -0.77
CA CYS A 22 -14.96 -10.40 -1.91
C CYS A 22 -15.71 -9.65 -3.02
N LEU A 23 -17.00 -9.94 -3.26
CA LEU A 23 -17.82 -9.21 -4.25
C LEU A 23 -18.10 -7.76 -3.83
N SER A 24 -18.17 -7.48 -2.53
CA SER A 24 -18.33 -6.10 -2.04
C SER A 24 -17.04 -5.27 -2.10
N ILE A 25 -15.90 -5.93 -2.31
CA ILE A 25 -14.56 -5.32 -2.27
C ILE A 25 -14.00 -5.12 -3.69
N CYS A 26 -14.29 -6.00 -4.64
CA CYS A 26 -13.75 -5.94 -6.00
C CYS A 26 -14.75 -6.45 -7.04
N ASP A 27 -14.91 -5.67 -8.11
CA ASP A 27 -15.74 -6.00 -9.28
C ASP A 27 -15.20 -7.18 -10.10
N CYS A 28 -13.96 -7.61 -9.81
CA CYS A 28 -13.34 -8.77 -10.41
C CYS A 28 -13.96 -10.11 -9.96
N PHE A 29 -14.79 -10.10 -8.92
CA PHE A 29 -15.48 -11.30 -8.43
C PHE A 29 -16.91 -11.36 -8.94
N SER A 30 -17.37 -12.58 -9.22
CA SER A 30 -18.76 -12.87 -9.57
C SER A 30 -19.27 -14.05 -8.74
N TYR A 31 -20.59 -14.14 -8.61
CA TYR A 31 -21.26 -15.23 -7.91
C TYR A 31 -22.28 -15.89 -8.83
N ASP A 32 -22.04 -17.16 -9.15
CA ASP A 32 -22.98 -18.00 -9.87
C ASP A 32 -24.04 -18.51 -8.88
N LYS A 33 -25.28 -18.06 -9.04
CA LYS A 33 -26.40 -18.43 -8.15
C LYS A 33 -26.81 -19.89 -8.30
N GLU A 34 -26.73 -20.45 -9.50
CA GLU A 34 -27.16 -21.82 -9.79
C GLU A 34 -26.15 -22.81 -9.22
N LYS A 35 -24.86 -22.58 -9.49
CA LYS A 35 -23.77 -23.44 -9.02
C LYS A 35 -23.35 -23.14 -7.58
N LYS A 36 -23.77 -22.00 -7.03
CA LYS A 36 -23.36 -21.49 -5.70
C LYS A 36 -21.85 -21.37 -5.58
N ILE A 37 -21.20 -20.88 -6.63
CA ILE A 37 -19.74 -20.73 -6.73
C ILE A 37 -19.39 -19.24 -6.84
N VAL A 38 -18.32 -18.85 -6.14
CA VAL A 38 -17.67 -17.56 -6.34
C VAL A 38 -16.53 -17.74 -7.32
N SER A 39 -16.46 -16.90 -8.34
CA SER A 39 -15.40 -16.90 -9.34
C SER A 39 -14.66 -15.57 -9.33
N VAL A 40 -13.42 -15.57 -9.78
CA VAL A 40 -12.61 -14.38 -9.99
C VAL A 40 -12.18 -14.32 -11.46
N ASN A 41 -12.29 -13.15 -12.06
CA ASN A 41 -11.72 -12.86 -13.37
C ASN A 41 -10.25 -12.44 -13.18
N ASP A 42 -9.34 -13.37 -13.47
CA ASP A 42 -7.89 -13.19 -13.34
C ASP A 42 -7.33 -12.13 -14.28
N ILE A 43 -7.88 -11.98 -15.49
CA ILE A 43 -7.52 -10.93 -16.45
C ILE A 43 -7.81 -9.53 -15.88
N SER A 44 -8.92 -9.38 -15.16
CA SER A 44 -9.34 -8.11 -14.57
C SER A 44 -8.69 -7.84 -13.20
N CYS A 45 -8.25 -8.91 -12.53
CA CYS A 45 -7.65 -8.84 -11.20
C CYS A 45 -6.33 -8.05 -11.24
N LYS A 46 -6.22 -7.04 -10.39
CA LYS A 46 -4.98 -6.26 -10.25
C LYS A 46 -4.02 -6.82 -9.23
N GLY A 47 -4.41 -7.84 -8.47
CA GLY A 47 -3.56 -8.50 -7.46
C GLY A 47 -3.24 -7.63 -6.23
N CYS A 48 -4.11 -6.70 -5.83
CA CYS A 48 -3.89 -5.81 -4.70
C CYS A 48 -3.99 -6.47 -3.31
N GLY A 49 -4.48 -7.70 -3.23
CA GLY A 49 -4.49 -8.50 -1.99
C GLY A 49 -5.56 -8.14 -0.95
N VAL A 50 -6.38 -7.10 -1.14
CA VAL A 50 -7.42 -6.72 -0.16
C VAL A 50 -8.43 -7.85 0.08
N CYS A 51 -8.82 -8.57 -0.96
CA CYS A 51 -9.72 -9.72 -0.86
C CYS A 51 -9.09 -10.92 -0.13
N VAL A 52 -7.77 -11.11 -0.22
CA VAL A 52 -7.02 -12.15 0.50
C VAL A 52 -7.09 -11.87 1.99
N ALA A 53 -6.74 -10.66 2.41
CA ALA A 53 -6.76 -10.25 3.81
C ALA A 53 -8.19 -10.25 4.42
N SER A 54 -9.20 -9.99 3.59
CA SER A 54 -10.60 -9.90 4.05
C SER A 54 -11.35 -11.24 4.02
N CYS A 55 -10.73 -12.32 3.54
CA CYS A 55 -11.41 -13.61 3.42
C CYS A 55 -11.44 -14.33 4.79
N PRO A 56 -12.61 -14.48 5.45
CA PRO A 56 -12.68 -15.09 6.78
C PRO A 56 -12.40 -16.59 6.78
N SER A 57 -12.57 -17.26 5.63
CA SER A 57 -12.25 -18.68 5.44
C SER A 57 -10.84 -18.90 4.90
N SER A 58 -10.06 -17.84 4.70
CA SER A 58 -8.72 -17.91 4.10
C SER A 58 -8.69 -18.70 2.78
N ALA A 59 -9.77 -18.63 2.00
CA ALA A 59 -9.95 -19.36 0.76
C ALA A 59 -9.33 -18.66 -0.47
N ILE A 60 -8.95 -17.39 -0.35
CA ILE A 60 -8.41 -16.58 -1.47
C ILE A 60 -6.90 -16.43 -1.28
N TYR A 61 -6.11 -16.66 -2.34
CA TYR A 61 -4.65 -16.59 -2.31
C TYR A 61 -4.07 -16.05 -3.62
N HIS A 62 -2.84 -15.52 -3.59
CA HIS A 62 -2.14 -15.07 -4.80
C HIS A 62 -1.60 -16.24 -5.62
N ILE A 63 -1.76 -16.19 -6.95
CA ILE A 63 -1.21 -17.17 -7.88
C ILE A 63 0.28 -16.86 -8.11
N GLN A 64 1.18 -17.65 -7.55
CA GLN A 64 2.61 -17.52 -7.82
C GLN A 64 2.92 -18.29 -9.11
N ASP A 65 3.18 -17.59 -10.22
CA ASP A 65 3.63 -18.19 -11.48
C ASP A 65 5.09 -17.80 -11.74
N GLU A 66 5.98 -18.79 -11.64
CA GLU A 66 7.42 -18.64 -11.88
C GLU A 66 7.76 -18.42 -13.37
N SER A 67 6.81 -18.67 -14.28
CA SER A 67 7.01 -18.68 -15.74
C SER A 67 6.92 -17.29 -16.39
N PHE A 68 6.44 -16.27 -15.66
CA PHE A 68 6.01 -14.99 -16.23
C PHE A 68 6.96 -13.82 -15.89
N PHE A 69 8.22 -13.91 -16.34
CA PHE A 69 9.15 -12.79 -16.33
C PHE A 69 8.92 -11.90 -17.56
N TYR A 70 8.24 -10.76 -17.39
CA TYR A 70 8.44 -9.64 -18.34
C TYR A 70 9.75 -8.95 -17.98
N LEU A 71 10.69 -8.92 -18.92
CA LEU A 71 11.88 -8.08 -18.87
C LEU A 71 11.44 -6.61 -18.80
N SER A 72 11.32 -6.06 -17.60
CA SER A 72 11.29 -4.61 -17.42
C SER A 72 12.74 -4.13 -17.42
N GLU A 73 13.08 -3.24 -18.35
CA GLU A 73 14.37 -2.56 -18.34
C GLU A 73 14.63 -1.95 -16.96
N LYS A 74 15.91 -1.92 -16.59
CA LYS A 74 16.38 -1.35 -15.33
C LYS A 74 16.27 0.18 -15.42
N ILE A 75 15.06 0.71 -15.31
CA ILE A 75 14.84 2.17 -15.19
C ILE A 75 15.45 2.61 -13.85
N GLU A 76 16.33 3.63 -13.91
CA GLU A 76 16.80 4.39 -12.75
C GLU A 76 15.59 4.99 -12.05
N VAL A 77 15.37 4.58 -10.81
CA VAL A 77 14.24 5.05 -10.02
C VAL A 77 14.69 6.32 -9.30
N ASN A 78 14.14 7.46 -9.70
CA ASN A 78 14.33 8.69 -8.94
C ASN A 78 13.64 8.55 -7.58
N GLU A 79 14.27 9.07 -6.53
CA GLU A 79 13.68 9.10 -5.19
C GLU A 79 12.31 9.79 -5.24
N PHE A 80 11.26 9.00 -4.98
CA PHE A 80 9.87 9.45 -4.86
C PHE A 80 9.12 9.75 -6.18
N GLU A 81 8.95 8.74 -7.04
CA GLU A 81 7.86 8.74 -8.03
C GLU A 81 6.69 7.88 -7.52
N CYS A 82 5.52 8.52 -7.44
CA CYS A 82 4.32 8.08 -6.70
C CYS A 82 3.57 6.89 -7.33
N GLU A 83 4.09 6.29 -8.41
CA GLU A 83 3.35 5.35 -9.25
C GLU A 83 3.26 3.92 -8.67
N LYS A 84 3.86 3.64 -7.50
CA LYS A 84 3.97 2.28 -6.90
C LYS A 84 3.80 2.19 -5.37
N CYS A 85 2.92 2.98 -4.76
CA CYS A 85 2.88 3.10 -3.29
C CYS A 85 2.40 1.81 -2.56
N LEU A 86 3.36 1.02 -2.04
CA LEU A 86 3.20 -0.10 -1.10
C LEU A 86 4.01 0.15 0.21
N TYR A 87 3.81 1.33 0.79
CA TYR A 87 3.95 1.67 2.22
C TYR A 87 5.23 1.29 2.99
N GLU A 88 6.32 2.04 2.77
CA GLU A 88 7.35 2.30 3.80
C GLU A 88 7.83 3.76 3.69
N PHE A 89 8.23 4.38 4.82
CA PHE A 89 8.94 5.66 4.83
C PHE A 89 10.39 5.43 4.38
N ILE A 90 11.04 6.43 3.78
CA ILE A 90 12.42 6.28 3.31
C ILE A 90 13.35 6.85 4.38
N GLU A 91 14.12 5.97 5.01
CA GLU A 91 15.16 6.35 5.94
C GLU A 91 16.49 6.50 5.20
N LYS A 92 17.02 7.73 5.20
CA LYS A 92 18.35 8.07 4.69
C LYS A 92 19.33 8.18 5.86
N GLU A 93 20.59 8.45 5.52
CA GLU A 93 21.67 8.67 6.50
C GLU A 93 21.31 9.80 7.48
N ASN A 94 20.89 10.96 6.97
CA ASN A 94 20.62 12.16 7.79
C ASN A 94 19.14 12.60 7.78
N SER A 95 18.26 11.93 7.04
CA SER A 95 16.85 12.33 6.97
C SER A 95 15.90 11.16 6.79
N VAL A 96 14.64 11.38 7.13
CA VAL A 96 13.54 10.43 6.92
C VAL A 96 12.44 11.12 6.15
N ILE A 97 12.04 10.51 5.03
CA ILE A 97 11.04 11.06 4.12
C ILE A 97 9.73 10.29 4.28
N PHE A 98 8.66 11.02 4.60
CA PHE A 98 7.30 10.50 4.68
C PHE A 98 6.44 11.04 3.54
N CYS A 99 5.42 10.26 3.17
CA CYS A 99 4.29 10.75 2.37
C CYS A 99 3.27 11.44 3.28
N GLU A 100 2.69 12.57 2.85
CA GLU A 100 1.71 13.33 3.65
C GLU A 100 0.49 12.50 4.10
N ARG A 101 0.08 11.49 3.31
CA ARG A 101 -1.04 10.58 3.62
C ARG A 101 -0.67 9.48 4.62
N ARG A 102 0.63 9.27 4.86
CA ARG A 102 1.20 8.22 5.71
C ARG A 102 2.34 8.76 6.57
N PHE A 103 2.15 9.98 7.07
CA PHE A 103 3.05 10.56 8.05
C PHE A 103 2.75 9.94 9.43
N ASP A 104 3.68 9.13 9.92
CA ASP A 104 3.64 8.55 11.25
C ASP A 104 4.41 9.45 12.21
N ILE A 105 3.68 10.07 13.14
CA ILE A 105 4.26 11.03 14.09
C ILE A 105 5.16 10.33 15.10
N GLY A 106 4.86 9.09 15.49
CA GLY A 106 5.65 8.35 16.47
C GLY A 106 7.04 8.02 15.92
N ILE A 107 7.08 7.43 14.73
CA ILE A 107 8.34 7.14 14.03
C ILE A 107 9.09 8.44 13.71
N ALA A 108 8.39 9.49 13.28
CA ALA A 108 9.03 10.78 13.03
C ALA A 108 9.70 11.36 14.29
N ILE A 109 9.08 11.24 15.45
CA ILE A 109 9.67 11.68 16.72
C ILE A 109 10.87 10.81 17.08
N GLU A 110 10.74 9.49 17.01
CA GLU A 110 11.84 8.54 17.27
C GLU A 110 13.07 8.85 16.41
N LYS A 111 12.87 8.98 15.10
CA LYS A 111 13.94 9.30 14.14
C LYS A 111 14.51 10.69 14.32
N LEU A 112 13.71 11.65 14.76
CA LEU A 112 14.20 12.97 15.12
C LEU A 112 15.12 12.91 16.35
N TYR A 113 14.81 12.08 17.35
CA TYR A 113 15.68 11.84 18.51
C TYR A 113 16.96 11.08 18.14
N GLU A 114 16.94 10.25 17.09
CA GLU A 114 18.14 9.68 16.47
C GLU A 114 18.99 10.74 15.72
N GLY A 115 18.56 11.99 15.66
CA GLY A 115 19.26 13.09 15.00
C GLY A 115 18.94 13.24 13.51
N LYS A 116 17.91 12.56 13.02
CA LYS A 116 17.51 12.63 11.60
C LYS A 116 16.55 13.79 11.35
N LYS A 117 16.71 14.44 10.19
CA LYS A 117 15.77 15.44 9.69
C LYS A 117 14.50 14.77 9.17
N ILE A 118 13.32 15.30 9.52
CA ILE A 118 12.03 14.77 9.06
C ILE A 118 11.51 15.60 7.88
N GLU A 119 11.31 14.95 6.74
CA GLU A 119 10.75 15.54 5.53
C GLU A 119 9.39 14.91 5.22
N VAL A 120 8.39 15.74 4.88
CA VAL A 120 7.08 15.24 4.45
C VAL A 120 6.76 15.75 3.05
N ARG A 121 6.57 14.82 2.12
CA ARG A 121 6.27 15.10 0.71
C ARG A 121 4.77 15.01 0.44
N LYS A 122 4.25 15.94 -0.36
CA LYS A 122 2.84 15.93 -0.77
C LYS A 122 2.54 14.73 -1.66
N CYS A 123 1.31 14.22 -1.59
CA CYS A 123 0.84 13.11 -2.38
C CYS A 123 0.43 13.61 -3.76
N ILE A 124 0.95 12.97 -4.81
CA ILE A 124 0.60 13.28 -6.21
C ILE A 124 -0.90 13.08 -6.51
N PHE A 125 -1.59 12.24 -5.74
CA PHE A 125 -3.01 11.94 -5.91
C PHE A 125 -3.95 12.85 -5.09
N SER A 126 -3.43 13.84 -4.39
CA SER A 126 -4.25 14.81 -3.63
C SER A 126 -4.39 16.10 -4.43
N ASP A 127 -5.44 16.19 -5.26
CA ASP A 127 -5.79 17.41 -6.03
C ASP A 127 -6.17 18.63 -5.17
N LYS A 128 -6.09 18.52 -3.85
CA LYS A 128 -6.23 19.65 -2.93
C LYS A 128 -5.01 19.73 -2.05
N ILE A 129 -4.36 20.89 -2.07
CA ILE A 129 -3.38 21.29 -1.06
C ILE A 129 -4.11 21.32 0.29
N SER A 130 -4.08 20.19 0.98
CA SER A 130 -4.43 20.09 2.38
C SER A 130 -3.11 19.97 3.11
N ASP A 131 -2.67 21.03 3.79
CA ASP A 131 -1.59 20.90 4.76
C ASP A 131 -1.92 19.74 5.69
N SER A 132 -1.12 18.68 5.66
CA SER A 132 -1.37 17.49 6.48
C SER A 132 -1.51 17.92 7.94
N GLU A 133 -2.73 17.78 8.49
CA GLU A 133 -3.03 18.15 9.88
C GLU A 133 -2.09 17.43 10.85
N LYS A 134 -1.62 16.23 10.46
CA LYS A 134 -0.61 15.46 11.17
C LYS A 134 0.75 16.18 11.20
N PHE A 135 1.20 16.75 10.09
CA PHE A 135 2.45 17.51 10.05
C PHE A 135 2.34 18.79 10.89
N LYS A 136 1.22 19.51 10.83
CA LYS A 136 0.94 20.66 11.70
C LYS A 136 0.99 20.29 13.19
N LYS A 137 0.41 19.14 13.56
CA LYS A 137 0.46 18.61 14.94
C LYS A 137 1.89 18.26 15.34
N PHE A 138 2.65 17.59 14.48
CA PHE A 138 4.05 17.28 14.72
C PHE A 138 4.90 18.53 14.94
N SER A 139 4.79 19.55 14.07
CA SER A 139 5.54 20.81 14.24
C SER A 139 5.24 21.50 15.58
N LYS A 140 4.00 21.42 16.06
CA LYS A 140 3.64 21.93 17.40
C LYS A 140 4.27 21.11 18.52
N ILE A 141 4.24 19.77 18.39
CA ILE A 141 4.81 18.84 19.37
C ILE A 141 6.32 19.08 19.51
N ILE A 142 7.08 19.08 18.41
CA ILE A 142 8.53 19.26 18.47
C ILE A 142 8.92 20.63 19.03
N HIS A 143 8.15 21.68 18.73
CA HIS A 143 8.37 23.02 19.30
C HIS A 143 8.14 23.04 20.82
N LEU A 144 7.14 22.32 21.34
CA LEU A 144 6.93 22.19 22.79
C LEU A 144 8.10 21.48 23.48
N PHE A 145 8.75 20.54 22.79
CA PHE A 145 9.93 19.83 23.27
C PHE A 145 11.26 20.57 22.98
N GLY A 146 11.21 21.78 22.40
CA GLY A 146 12.41 22.56 22.08
C GLY A 146 13.26 21.99 20.94
N VAL A 147 12.73 21.02 20.19
CA VAL A 147 13.44 20.36 19.09
C VAL A 147 13.13 21.10 17.78
N LYS A 148 14.17 21.49 17.05
CA LYS A 148 14.04 22.10 15.72
C LYS A 148 14.19 21.04 14.64
N ASN A 149 13.35 21.15 13.61
CA ASN A 149 13.39 20.33 12.41
C ASN A 149 13.60 21.27 11.21
N ASP A 150 14.83 21.76 11.05
CA ASP A 150 15.26 22.71 10.00
C ASP A 150 15.58 21.99 8.68
#